data_AF-A0A2N5A261-F1
#
_entry.id   AF-A0A2N5A261-F1
#
_cell.length_a   1.000
_cell.length_b   1.000
_cell.length_c   1.000
_cell.angle_alpha   90.00
_cell.angle_beta   90.00
_cell.angle_gamma   90.00
#
_symmetry.space_group_name_H-M   'P 1'
#
loop_
_entity.id
_entity.type
_entity.pdbx_description
1 polymer ?
#
loop_
_entity_poly.entity_id
_entity_poly.type
_entity_poly.pdbx_seq_one_letter_code
_entity_poly.pdbx_strand_id
1 'polypeptide(L)'
;KMRVYQPHQAIVLEANASSPTGAPKIKSIIIKNVPDPASRRLLIQQGDADVARDLGADQIAALQDKPGVKVLSIPSAEQNYLVFNTANSANPLLNNPAFWEAARWLVDYEGITKNLLKGQYFIHQSFLPAGLPGALETNPFTFDPQKAKAIL
;
A
#
# COMPACT_ATOMS: atom_id res chain seq x y z
N LYS A 1 6.52 25.71 4.29
CA LYS A 1 6.91 25.72 5.71
C LYS A 1 5.69 25.37 6.56
N MET A 2 5.88 24.69 7.69
CA MET A 2 4.76 24.31 8.57
C MET A 2 4.26 25.53 9.33
N ARG A 3 2.94 25.77 9.28
CA ARG A 3 2.26 26.85 9.98
C ARG A 3 1.51 26.35 11.22
N VAL A 4 0.83 25.21 11.10
CA VAL A 4 0.07 24.59 12.19
C VAL A 4 0.32 23.08 12.19
N TYR A 5 0.46 22.51 13.38
CA TYR A 5 0.37 21.08 13.62
C TYR A 5 -0.63 20.82 14.73
N GLN A 6 -1.67 20.05 14.41
CA GLN A 6 -2.64 19.52 15.35
C GLN A 6 -2.52 18.00 15.34
N PRO A 7 -2.01 17.39 16.42
CA PRO A 7 -1.81 15.95 16.51
C PRO A 7 -3.07 15.17 16.09
N HIS A 8 -2.87 14.14 15.27
CA HIS A 8 -3.95 13.28 14.74
C HIS A 8 -5.07 13.99 13.97
N GLN A 9 -4.95 15.28 13.66
CA GLN A 9 -6.01 16.04 12.98
C GLN A 9 -5.50 16.65 11.67
N ALA A 10 -4.52 17.54 11.74
CA ALA A 10 -4.09 18.28 10.56
C ALA A 10 -2.67 18.83 10.65
N ILE A 11 -2.04 18.92 9.49
CA ILE A 11 -0.86 19.76 9.26
C ILE A 11 -1.29 20.85 8.27
N VAL A 12 -1.04 22.11 8.63
CA VAL A 12 -1.22 23.25 7.71
C VAL A 12 0.14 23.75 7.31
N LEU A 13 0.40 23.75 6.01
CA LEU A 13 1.63 24.24 5.39
C LEU A 13 1.32 25.51 4.60
N GLU A 14 2.23 26.47 4.65
CA GLU A 14 2.20 27.67 3.81
C GLU A 14 3.41 27.71 2.88
N ALA A 15 3.26 28.38 1.74
CA ALA A 15 4.34 28.56 0.78
C ALA A 15 5.57 29.20 1.45
N ASN A 16 6.75 28.64 1.19
CA ASN A 16 7.99 29.28 1.58
C ASN A 16 8.49 30.17 0.44
N ALA A 17 8.28 31.47 0.54
CA ALA A 17 8.71 32.45 -0.47
C ALA A 17 10.24 32.46 -0.66
N SER A 18 11.01 32.10 0.36
CA SER A 18 12.48 32.03 0.30
C SER A 18 13.02 30.65 -0.05
N SER A 19 12.19 29.76 -0.62
CA SER A 19 12.65 28.44 -1.05
C SER A 19 13.81 28.56 -2.05
N PRO A 20 14.93 27.83 -1.86
CA PRO A 20 16.11 27.92 -2.74
C PRO A 20 15.84 27.46 -4.17
N THR A 21 14.77 26.68 -4.39
CA THR A 21 14.32 26.23 -5.71
C THR A 21 13.19 27.11 -6.30
N GLY A 22 12.93 28.27 -5.69
CA GLY A 22 11.84 29.18 -6.05
C GLY A 22 10.58 28.94 -5.23
N ALA A 23 9.77 29.99 -5.08
CA ALA A 23 8.55 29.95 -4.27
C ALA A 23 7.48 29.02 -4.88
N PRO A 24 6.84 28.14 -4.08
CA PRO A 24 5.73 27.31 -4.57
C PRO A 24 4.55 28.15 -5.08
N LYS A 25 3.92 27.70 -6.17
CA LYS A 25 2.71 28.34 -6.72
C LYS A 25 1.49 28.17 -5.81
N ILE A 26 1.42 27.05 -5.08
CA ILE A 26 0.34 26.76 -4.13
C ILE A 26 0.65 27.51 -2.83
N LYS A 27 -0.27 28.40 -2.43
CA LYS A 27 -0.10 29.27 -1.25
C LYS A 27 -0.21 28.50 0.08
N SER A 28 -1.08 27.51 0.15
CA SER A 28 -1.40 26.75 1.36
C SER A 28 -1.75 25.31 1.02
N ILE A 29 -1.36 24.37 1.88
CA ILE A 29 -1.74 22.96 1.81
C ILE A 29 -2.23 22.56 3.20
N ILE A 30 -3.37 21.87 3.25
CA ILE A 30 -3.88 21.25 4.46
C ILE A 30 -3.80 19.74 4.26
N ILE A 31 -3.03 19.07 5.11
CA ILE A 31 -2.99 17.60 5.16
C ILE A 31 -3.87 17.20 6.34
N LYS A 32 -5.06 16.68 6.03
CA LYS A 32 -6.04 16.24 7.04
C LYS A 32 -5.86 14.76 7.31
N ASN A 33 -5.78 14.37 8.58
CA ASN A 33 -5.87 12.98 8.98
C ASN A 33 -7.35 12.53 8.91
N VAL A 34 -7.64 11.62 7.98
CA VAL A 34 -8.96 11.02 7.82
C VAL A 34 -8.72 9.51 7.80
N PRO A 35 -8.83 8.80 8.94
CA PRO A 35 -8.40 7.40 9.03
C PRO A 35 -9.21 6.43 8.16
N ASP A 36 -10.50 6.70 7.99
CA ASP A 36 -11.41 5.83 7.25
C ASP A 36 -11.36 6.08 5.72
N PRO A 37 -11.06 5.06 4.89
CA PRO A 37 -10.99 5.21 3.44
C PRO A 37 -12.33 5.59 2.79
N ALA A 38 -13.47 5.13 3.34
CA ALA A 38 -14.77 5.50 2.81
C ALA A 38 -15.05 7.00 2.97
N SER A 39 -14.64 7.57 4.11
CA SER A 39 -14.67 9.01 4.37
C SER A 39 -13.73 9.78 3.43
N ARG A 40 -12.50 9.29 3.19
CA ARG A 40 -11.59 9.89 2.20
C ARG A 40 -12.21 9.93 0.80
N ARG A 41 -12.86 8.83 0.38
CA ARG A 41 -13.57 8.72 -0.89
C ARG A 41 -14.69 9.76 -1.03
N LEU A 42 -15.49 9.96 0.02
CA LEU A 42 -16.57 10.95 0.00
C LEU A 42 -16.04 12.37 -0.16
N LEU A 43 -14.97 12.74 0.56
CA LEU A 43 -14.37 14.08 0.48
C LEU A 43 -13.88 14.41 -0.94
N ILE A 44 -13.17 13.48 -1.60
CA ILE A 44 -12.71 13.70 -2.98
C ILE A 44 -13.89 13.74 -3.96
N GLN A 45 -14.90 12.89 -3.76
CA GLN A 45 -16.09 12.86 -4.63
C GLN A 45 -16.95 14.13 -4.52
N GLN A 46 -16.98 14.76 -3.34
CA GLN A 46 -17.73 16.00 -3.08
C GLN A 46 -16.95 17.27 -3.43
N GLY A 47 -15.64 17.15 -3.67
CA GLY A 47 -14.75 18.30 -3.93
C GLY A 47 -14.22 18.97 -2.66
N ASP A 48 -14.43 18.38 -1.47
CA ASP A 48 -13.90 18.86 -0.20
C ASP A 48 -12.40 18.55 -0.03
N ALA A 49 -11.87 17.62 -0.82
CA ALA A 49 -10.45 17.32 -0.92
C ALA A 49 -10.01 17.35 -2.38
N ASP A 50 -8.82 17.89 -2.65
CA ASP A 50 -8.22 17.87 -3.99
C ASP A 50 -7.49 16.54 -4.28
N VAL A 51 -7.01 15.87 -3.24
CA VAL A 51 -6.26 14.61 -3.33
C VAL A 51 -6.66 13.69 -2.17
N ALA A 52 -6.95 12.43 -2.49
CA ALA A 52 -7.11 11.35 -1.52
C ALA A 52 -6.09 10.23 -1.80
N ARG A 53 -5.37 9.80 -0.77
CA ARG A 53 -4.46 8.64 -0.82
C ARG A 53 -4.98 7.48 0.03
N ASP A 54 -4.33 6.33 -0.09
CA ASP A 54 -4.60 5.12 0.69
C ASP A 54 -6.05 4.64 0.55
N LEU A 55 -6.64 4.78 -0.64
CA LEU A 55 -7.97 4.24 -0.94
C LEU A 55 -7.85 2.75 -1.26
N GLY A 56 -8.76 1.95 -0.70
CA GLY A 56 -8.86 0.53 -1.02
C GLY A 56 -9.54 0.29 -2.37
N ALA A 57 -9.47 -0.96 -2.84
CA ALA A 57 -9.97 -1.39 -4.14
C ALA A 57 -11.45 -1.00 -4.38
N ASP A 58 -12.29 -1.14 -3.36
CA ASP A 58 -13.71 -0.77 -3.43
C ASP A 58 -13.92 0.74 -3.54
N GLN A 59 -13.11 1.52 -2.83
CA GLN A 59 -13.21 2.98 -2.90
C GLN A 59 -12.74 3.50 -4.24
N ILE A 60 -11.65 2.95 -4.78
CA ILE A 60 -11.16 3.25 -6.13
C ILE A 60 -12.21 2.88 -7.18
N ALA A 61 -12.75 1.66 -7.12
CA ALA A 61 -13.79 1.21 -8.06
C ALA A 61 -15.02 2.12 -8.05
N ALA A 62 -15.42 2.63 -6.88
CA ALA A 62 -16.55 3.54 -6.76
C ALA A 62 -16.27 4.98 -7.26
N LEU A 63 -15.00 5.37 -7.38
CA LEU A 63 -14.56 6.64 -7.97
C LEU A 63 -14.31 6.55 -9.46
N GLN A 64 -14.22 5.33 -10.00
CA GLN A 64 -14.07 5.09 -11.43
C GLN A 64 -15.21 5.81 -12.17
N ASP A 65 -14.84 6.56 -13.21
CA ASP A 65 -15.75 7.30 -14.08
C ASP A 65 -16.60 8.40 -13.38
N LYS A 66 -16.25 8.79 -12.15
CA LYS A 66 -16.89 9.93 -11.49
C LYS A 66 -16.43 11.25 -12.14
N PRO A 67 -17.37 12.11 -12.60
CA PRO A 67 -17.02 13.40 -13.16
C PRO A 67 -16.18 14.22 -12.17
N GLY A 68 -15.12 14.87 -12.67
CA GLY A 68 -14.24 15.70 -11.86
C GLY A 68 -13.21 14.95 -11.01
N VAL A 69 -13.26 13.62 -10.95
CA VAL A 69 -12.26 12.79 -10.24
C VAL A 69 -11.43 12.02 -11.25
N LYS A 70 -10.10 12.07 -11.09
CA LYS A 70 -9.17 11.24 -11.85
C LYS A 70 -8.51 10.24 -10.92
N VAL A 71 -8.77 8.96 -11.17
CA VAL A 71 -8.03 7.87 -10.53
C VAL A 71 -6.64 7.77 -11.18
N LEU A 72 -5.59 7.82 -10.37
CA LEU A 72 -4.21 7.57 -10.79
C LEU A 72 -3.71 6.30 -10.09
N SER A 73 -3.39 5.29 -10.89
CA SER A 73 -2.71 4.08 -10.42
C SER A 73 -1.32 4.04 -11.04
N ILE A 74 -0.30 4.12 -10.19
CA ILE A 74 1.11 4.17 -10.60
C ILE A 74 1.85 3.15 -9.73
N PRO A 75 2.66 2.25 -10.33
CA PRO A 75 3.49 1.34 -9.55
C PRO A 75 4.37 2.13 -8.56
N SER A 76 4.34 1.72 -7.30
CA SER A 76 5.17 2.28 -6.24
C SER A 76 6.15 1.22 -5.73
N ALA A 77 7.26 1.66 -5.11
CA ALA A 77 8.20 0.78 -4.42
C ALA A 77 7.66 0.38 -3.03
N GLU A 78 6.39 -0.03 -2.97
CA GLU A 78 5.70 -0.50 -1.78
C GLU A 78 5.42 -2.00 -1.92
N GLN A 79 5.60 -2.75 -0.84
CA GLN A 79 5.30 -4.18 -0.79
C GLN A 79 4.49 -4.49 0.46
N ASN A 80 3.48 -5.34 0.28
CA ASN A 80 2.76 -5.95 1.38
C ASN A 80 3.33 -7.34 1.64
N TYR A 81 3.72 -7.60 2.88
CA TYR A 81 4.32 -8.85 3.30
C TYR A 81 3.90 -9.22 4.72
N LEU A 82 3.94 -10.52 5.03
CA LEU A 82 3.71 -11.00 6.38
C LEU A 82 5.02 -10.98 7.15
N VAL A 83 4.99 -10.36 8.32
CA VAL A 83 6.14 -10.31 9.24
C VAL A 83 5.89 -11.23 10.41
N PHE A 84 6.89 -12.02 10.73
CA PHE A 84 6.89 -12.92 11.88
C PHE A 84 8.01 -12.52 12.83
N ASN A 85 7.74 -12.61 14.13
CA ASN A 85 8.77 -12.46 15.15
C ASN A 85 9.58 -13.76 15.28
N THR A 86 10.56 -13.95 14.39
CA THR A 86 11.37 -15.17 14.31
C THR A 86 12.36 -15.34 15.45
N ALA A 87 12.65 -14.27 16.22
CA ALA A 87 13.51 -14.32 17.39
C ALA A 87 12.80 -14.80 18.67
N ASN A 88 11.49 -15.01 18.63
CA ASN A 88 10.72 -15.48 19.77
C ASN A 88 10.98 -16.96 20.06
N SER A 89 11.80 -17.24 21.08
CA SER A 89 12.14 -18.60 21.50
C SER A 89 10.94 -19.41 22.02
N ALA A 90 9.81 -18.78 22.33
CA ALA A 90 8.59 -19.48 22.72
C ALA A 90 7.90 -20.21 21.55
N ASN A 91 8.25 -19.91 20.29
CA ASN A 91 7.72 -20.61 19.12
C ASN A 91 8.85 -21.31 18.34
N PRO A 92 9.20 -22.56 18.69
CA PRO A 92 10.29 -23.29 18.03
C PRO A 92 9.99 -23.63 16.56
N LEU A 93 8.72 -23.59 16.12
CA LEU A 93 8.34 -23.90 14.73
C LEU A 93 8.96 -22.92 13.73
N LEU A 94 9.22 -21.68 14.15
CA LEU A 94 9.81 -20.65 13.28
C LEU A 94 11.29 -20.93 12.95
N ASN A 95 11.96 -21.83 13.68
CA ASN A 95 13.31 -22.29 13.37
C ASN A 95 13.34 -23.42 12.33
N ASN A 96 12.18 -23.98 11.96
CA ASN A 96 12.09 -25.06 10.99
C ASN A 96 12.06 -24.49 9.55
N PRO A 97 13.06 -24.73 8.69
CA PRO A 97 13.03 -24.27 7.30
C PRO A 97 11.85 -24.79 6.49
N ALA A 98 11.38 -26.01 6.78
CA ALA A 98 10.23 -26.62 6.10
C ALA A 98 8.94 -25.82 6.34
N PHE A 99 8.79 -25.20 7.52
CA PHE A 99 7.66 -24.31 7.81
C PHE A 99 7.63 -23.12 6.84
N TRP A 100 8.77 -22.47 6.61
CA TRP A 100 8.86 -21.33 5.71
C TRP A 100 8.66 -21.71 4.25
N GLU A 101 9.14 -22.89 3.85
CA GLU A 101 8.90 -23.38 2.50
C GLU A 101 7.42 -23.69 2.28
N ALA A 102 6.79 -24.44 3.18
CA ALA A 102 5.37 -24.77 3.11
C ALA A 102 4.47 -23.51 3.16
N ALA A 103 4.79 -22.54 4.02
CA ALA A 103 4.00 -21.33 4.19
C ALA A 103 3.84 -20.53 2.89
N ARG A 104 4.86 -20.47 2.03
CA ARG A 104 4.79 -19.76 0.74
C ARG A 104 3.80 -20.42 -0.23
N TRP A 105 3.63 -21.73 -0.18
CA TRP A 105 2.63 -22.47 -0.96
C TRP A 105 1.20 -22.32 -0.40
N LEU A 106 1.03 -21.79 0.82
CA LEU A 106 -0.30 -21.58 1.42
C LEU A 106 -0.89 -20.19 1.14
N VAL A 107 -0.18 -19.32 0.42
CA VAL A 107 -0.67 -17.98 0.08
C VAL A 107 -1.38 -17.99 -1.26
N ASP A 108 -2.65 -17.57 -1.27
CA ASP A 108 -3.42 -17.30 -2.50
C ASP A 108 -3.10 -15.93 -3.08
N TYR A 109 -1.92 -15.81 -3.68
CA TYR A 109 -1.45 -14.58 -4.32
C TYR A 109 -2.41 -14.07 -5.40
N GLU A 110 -3.01 -14.98 -6.19
CA GLU A 110 -3.95 -14.61 -7.24
C GLU A 110 -5.27 -14.12 -6.66
N GLY A 111 -5.86 -14.85 -5.70
CA GLY A 111 -7.09 -14.43 -5.04
C GLY A 111 -6.94 -13.09 -4.32
N ILE A 112 -5.79 -12.87 -3.66
CA ILE A 112 -5.49 -11.58 -3.02
C ILE A 112 -5.42 -10.46 -4.06
N THR A 113 -4.64 -10.62 -5.13
CA THR A 113 -4.44 -9.53 -6.09
C THR A 113 -5.65 -9.28 -6.98
N LYS A 114 -6.33 -10.34 -7.46
CA LYS A 114 -7.48 -10.24 -8.38
C LYS A 114 -8.79 -9.99 -7.64
N ASN A 115 -9.11 -10.77 -6.60
CA ASN A 115 -10.44 -10.73 -5.98
C ASN A 115 -10.52 -9.71 -4.86
N LEU A 116 -9.55 -9.72 -3.94
CA LEU A 116 -9.54 -8.82 -2.79
C LEU A 116 -9.11 -7.40 -3.19
N LEU A 117 -8.02 -7.28 -3.95
CA LEU A 117 -7.42 -5.99 -4.30
C LEU A 117 -7.84 -5.48 -5.69
N LYS A 118 -8.64 -6.24 -6.46
CA LYS A 118 -9.19 -5.85 -7.77
C LYS A 118 -8.15 -5.29 -8.74
N GLY A 119 -6.94 -5.85 -8.73
CA GLY A 119 -5.83 -5.43 -9.58
C GLY A 119 -5.12 -4.14 -9.15
N GLN A 120 -5.45 -3.58 -7.98
CA GLN A 120 -4.73 -2.43 -7.41
C GLN A 120 -3.28 -2.77 -7.05
N TYR A 121 -3.01 -4.04 -6.75
CA TYR A 121 -1.68 -4.60 -6.51
C TYR A 121 -1.43 -5.77 -7.47
N PHE A 122 -0.15 -6.10 -7.68
CA PHE A 122 0.28 -7.23 -8.48
C PHE A 122 1.17 -8.18 -7.67
N ILE A 123 1.30 -9.41 -8.15
CA ILE A 123 2.07 -10.46 -7.47
C ILE A 123 3.56 -10.16 -7.57
N HIS A 124 4.23 -10.13 -6.42
CA HIS A 124 5.67 -10.02 -6.32
C HIS A 124 6.16 -10.82 -5.11
N GLN A 125 7.09 -11.75 -5.32
CA GLN A 125 7.53 -12.70 -4.28
C GLN A 125 8.97 -12.50 -3.82
N SER A 126 9.66 -11.49 -4.35
CA SER A 126 11.01 -11.12 -3.93
C SER A 126 10.99 -9.99 -2.92
N PHE A 127 12.12 -9.76 -2.24
CA PHE A 127 12.25 -8.64 -1.29
C PHE A 127 12.43 -7.29 -1.99
N LEU A 128 13.13 -7.22 -3.12
CA LEU A 128 13.40 -5.95 -3.79
C LEU A 128 12.25 -5.61 -4.75
N PRO A 129 11.53 -4.48 -4.58
CA PRO A 129 10.42 -4.13 -5.46
C PRO A 129 10.79 -4.15 -6.95
N ALA A 130 9.84 -4.63 -7.78
CA ALA A 130 9.98 -4.60 -9.23
C ALA A 130 10.23 -3.15 -9.74
N GLY A 131 11.04 -3.01 -10.79
CA GLY A 131 11.46 -1.71 -11.33
C GLY A 131 12.73 -1.12 -10.70
N LEU A 132 13.26 -1.72 -9.62
CA LEU A 132 14.59 -1.39 -9.09
C LEU A 132 15.67 -2.27 -9.74
N PRO A 133 16.88 -1.73 -10.05
CA PRO A 133 17.98 -2.54 -10.56
C PRO A 133 18.31 -3.71 -9.64
N GLY A 134 18.27 -4.93 -10.20
CA GLY A 134 18.54 -6.18 -9.47
C GLY A 134 17.32 -6.86 -8.86
N ALA A 135 16.11 -6.36 -9.08
CA ALA A 135 14.88 -7.00 -8.60
C ALA A 135 14.66 -8.36 -9.28
N LEU A 136 14.26 -9.37 -8.50
CA LEU A 136 13.83 -10.66 -9.04
C LEU A 136 12.32 -10.60 -9.30
N GLU A 137 11.92 -10.86 -10.54
CA GLU A 137 10.51 -10.80 -10.96
C GLU A 137 9.85 -12.18 -11.07
N THR A 138 10.59 -13.24 -10.75
CA THR A 138 10.05 -14.61 -10.71
C THR A 138 9.09 -14.78 -9.54
N ASN A 139 7.93 -15.38 -9.80
CA ASN A 139 6.92 -15.69 -8.79
C ASN A 139 6.69 -17.23 -8.73
N PRO A 140 7.62 -18.01 -8.14
CA PRO A 140 7.58 -19.48 -8.20
C PRO A 140 6.49 -20.14 -7.34
N PHE A 141 5.93 -19.42 -6.35
CA PHE A 141 4.95 -19.98 -5.42
C PHE A 141 3.52 -19.71 -5.90
N THR A 142 2.66 -20.72 -5.77
CA THR A 142 1.22 -20.63 -6.00
C THR A 142 0.48 -21.25 -4.83
N PHE A 143 -0.83 -21.01 -4.72
CA PHE A 143 -1.63 -21.67 -3.69
C PHE A 143 -1.73 -23.17 -3.96
N ASP A 144 -0.98 -23.96 -3.19
CA ASP A 144 -0.94 -25.42 -3.25
C ASP A 144 -0.84 -26.01 -1.83
N PRO A 145 -1.99 -26.21 -1.15
CA PRO A 145 -2.03 -26.84 0.16
C PRO A 145 -1.51 -28.28 0.17
N GLN A 146 -1.58 -29.01 -0.95
CA GLN A 146 -1.09 -30.38 -1.02
C GLN A 146 0.44 -30.41 -0.98
N LYS A 147 1.08 -29.52 -1.73
CA LYS A 147 2.54 -29.34 -1.70
C LYS A 147 3.02 -28.85 -0.35
N ALA A 148 2.32 -27.88 0.26
CA ALA A 148 2.63 -27.44 1.63
C ALA A 148 2.57 -28.60 2.63
N LYS A 149 1.54 -29.46 2.52
CA LYS A 149 1.40 -30.65 3.37
C LYS A 149 2.48 -31.71 3.10
N ALA A 150 2.99 -31.82 1.88
CA ALA A 150 4.06 -32.77 1.58
C ALA A 150 5.44 -32.33 2.12
N ILE A 151 5.61 -31.04 2.41
CA ILE A 151 6.84 -30.46 2.96
C ILE A 151 6.91 -30.61 4.50
N LEU A 152 5.76 -30.65 5.18
CA LEU A 152 5.61 -30.68 6.65
C LEU A 152 5.29 -32.07 7.18
#